data_AF-A0A951DZV2-F1
#
_entry.id   AF-A0A951DZV2-F1
#
_cell.length_a   1.000
_cell.length_b   1.000
_cell.length_c   1.000
_cell.angle_alpha   90.00
_cell.angle_beta   90.00
_cell.angle_gamma   90.00
#
_symmetry.space_group_name_H-M   'P 1'
#
loop_
_entity.id
_entity.type
_entity.pdbx_description
1 polymer ?
#
loop_
_entity_poly.entity_id
_entity_poly.type
_entity_poly.pdbx_seq_one_letter_code
_entity_poly.pdbx_strand_id
1 'polypeptide(L)'
;MRSLRIIAIGALALLLALPAEAAEPYHLRIGWVVAGADLATLMFAKPELAPHAGKSYIPELTHFEGTSTAMQALATGELDT
;
A
#
# COMPACT_ATOMS: atom_id res chain seq x y z
N MET A 1 -38.27 29.61 5.53
CA MET A 1 -37.85 28.18 5.38
C MET A 1 -37.11 27.87 4.08
N ARG A 2 -37.43 28.48 2.92
CA ARG A 2 -36.70 28.26 1.65
C ARG A 2 -35.24 28.75 1.68
N SER A 3 -34.99 29.92 2.26
CA SER A 3 -33.63 30.49 2.41
C SER A 3 -32.70 29.60 3.25
N LEU A 4 -33.20 29.06 4.36
CA LEU A 4 -32.44 28.17 5.24
C LEU A 4 -32.01 26.87 4.54
N ARG A 5 -32.86 26.31 3.65
CA ARG A 5 -32.53 25.14 2.84
C ARG A 5 -31.43 25.42 1.82
N ILE A 6 -31.47 26.59 1.17
CA ILE A 6 -30.46 26.98 0.19
C ILE A 6 -29.09 27.15 0.86
N ILE A 7 -29.06 27.78 2.04
CA ILE A 7 -27.82 27.94 2.83
C ILE A 7 -27.27 26.58 3.25
N ALA A 8 -28.12 25.66 3.73
CA ALA A 8 -27.70 24.33 4.14
C ALA A 8 -27.12 23.50 2.98
N ILE A 9 -27.72 23.58 1.78
CA ILE A 9 -27.22 22.88 0.59
C ILE A 9 -25.89 23.50 0.12
N GLY A 10 -25.77 24.83 0.14
CA GLY A 10 -24.52 25.52 -0.19
C GLY A 10 -23.37 25.14 0.75
N ALA A 11 -23.64 25.05 2.05
CA ALA A 11 -22.65 24.62 3.03
C ALA A 11 -22.21 23.15 2.83
N LEU A 12 -23.15 22.25 2.54
CA LEU A 12 -22.84 20.84 2.28
C LEU A 12 -22.01 20.66 1.00
N ALA A 13 -22.32 21.41 -0.06
CA ALA A 13 -21.55 21.40 -1.29
C ALA A 13 -20.10 21.90 -1.08
N LEU A 14 -19.91 22.89 -0.20
CA LEU A 14 -18.59 23.40 0.14
C LEU A 14 -17.75 22.38 0.93
N LEU A 15 -18.38 21.62 1.84
CA LEU A 15 -17.75 20.53 2.57
C LEU A 15 -17.34 19.36 1.66
N LEU A 16 -18.14 19.06 0.64
CA LEU A 16 -17.84 18.01 -0.34
C LEU A 16 -16.78 18.42 -1.38
N ALA A 17 -16.50 19.71 -1.50
CA ALA A 17 -15.49 20.27 -2.41
C ALA A 17 -14.09 20.35 -1.80
N LEU A 18 -13.93 19.98 -0.51
CA LEU A 18 -12.61 19.89 0.10
C LEU A 18 -11.82 18.77 -0.60
N PRO A 19 -10.59 19.06 -1.09
CA PRO A 19 -9.74 18.01 -1.64
C PRO A 19 -9.51 16.98 -0.54
N ALA A 20 -9.75 15.71 -0.85
CA ALA A 20 -9.35 14.63 0.03
C ALA A 20 -7.82 14.70 0.14
N GLU A 21 -7.30 15.02 1.33
CA GLU A 21 -5.88 14.89 1.61
C GLU A 21 -5.54 13.41 1.45
N ALA A 22 -4.85 13.06 0.37
CA ALA A 22 -4.39 11.71 0.15
C ALA A 22 -3.33 11.43 1.20
N ALA A 23 -3.60 10.45 2.08
CA ALA A 23 -2.58 9.94 2.97
C ALA A 23 -1.34 9.56 2.15
N GLU A 24 -0.16 9.80 2.71
CA GLU A 24 1.09 9.40 2.06
C GLU A 24 1.00 7.90 1.69
N PRO A 25 1.35 7.52 0.45
CA PRO A 25 1.23 6.13 0.02
C PRO A 25 2.00 5.21 0.96
N TYR A 26 1.45 4.03 1.23
CA TYR A 26 2.19 3.04 1.99
C TYR A 26 3.47 2.63 1.24
N HIS A 27 4.61 2.59 1.93
CA HIS A 27 5.88 2.12 1.39
C HIS A 27 6.04 0.63 1.72
N LEU A 28 5.90 -0.22 0.69
CA LEU A 28 6.00 -1.68 0.81
C LEU A 28 7.46 -2.12 0.70
N ARG A 29 8.04 -2.60 1.79
CA ARG A 29 9.45 -3.00 1.86
C ARG A 29 9.62 -4.47 1.45
N ILE A 30 10.25 -4.70 0.31
CA ILE A 30 10.35 -6.01 -0.35
C ILE A 30 11.82 -6.44 -0.42
N GLY A 31 12.13 -7.62 0.14
CA GLY A 31 13.46 -8.22 0.03
C GLY A 31 13.55 -9.25 -1.09
N TRP A 32 14.70 -9.33 -1.75
CA TRP A 32 14.97 -10.43 -2.69
C TRP A 32 16.43 -10.86 -2.66
N VAL A 33 16.68 -12.14 -2.96
CA VAL A 33 18.03 -12.73 -3.07
C VAL A 33 18.31 -13.16 -4.50
N VAL A 34 17.36 -13.88 -5.11
CA VAL A 34 17.42 -14.28 -6.51
C VAL A 34 16.13 -13.87 -7.18
N ALA A 35 16.22 -13.29 -8.38
CA ALA A 35 15.04 -12.95 -9.15
C ALA A 35 14.24 -14.22 -9.48
N GLY A 36 13.04 -14.33 -8.92
CA GLY A 36 12.12 -15.42 -9.23
C GLY A 36 11.57 -15.27 -10.64
N ALA A 37 11.74 -16.29 -11.49
CA ALA A 37 11.26 -16.26 -12.87
C ALA A 37 9.73 -16.09 -12.97
N ASP A 38 9.00 -16.59 -11.98
CA ASP A 38 7.54 -16.73 -12.00
C ASP A 38 6.88 -16.08 -10.76
N LEU A 39 7.42 -14.96 -10.28
CA LEU A 39 6.93 -14.30 -9.06
C LEU A 39 5.43 -13.93 -9.16
N ALA A 40 5.00 -13.47 -10.34
CA ALA A 40 3.61 -13.07 -10.58
C ALA A 40 2.64 -14.25 -10.45
N THR A 41 2.96 -15.41 -11.03
CA THR A 41 2.10 -16.60 -10.93
C THR A 41 2.10 -17.16 -9.52
N LEU A 42 3.24 -17.08 -8.80
CA LEU A 42 3.33 -17.48 -7.40
C LEU A 42 2.38 -16.64 -6.51
N MET A 43 2.30 -15.32 -6.71
CA MET A 43 1.38 -14.46 -5.96
C MET A 43 -0.10 -14.83 -6.16
N PHE A 44 -0.49 -15.30 -7.35
CA PHE A 44 -1.83 -15.81 -7.59
C PHE A 44 -2.07 -17.19 -6.96
N ALA A 45 -1.08 -18.07 -7.03
CA ALA A 45 -1.16 -19.42 -6.47
C ALA A 45 -1.13 -19.42 -4.94
N LYS A 46 -0.54 -18.38 -4.34
CA LYS A 46 -0.33 -18.19 -2.91
C LYS A 46 -0.73 -16.76 -2.50
N PRO A 47 -2.03 -16.43 -2.44
CA PRO A 47 -2.49 -15.10 -2.09
C PRO A 47 -1.99 -14.62 -0.72
N GLU A 48 -1.69 -15.55 0.19
CA GLU A 48 -1.09 -15.28 1.48
C GLU A 48 0.29 -14.61 1.41
N LEU A 49 0.99 -14.72 0.28
CA LEU A 49 2.29 -14.07 0.02
C LEU A 49 2.15 -12.63 -0.51
N ALA A 50 0.91 -12.16 -0.74
CA ALA A 50 0.63 -10.81 -1.22
C ALA A 50 -0.25 -10.06 -0.20
N PRO A 51 0.24 -9.77 1.02
CA PRO A 51 -0.56 -9.18 2.09
C PRO A 51 -1.17 -7.81 1.74
N HIS A 52 -0.62 -7.12 0.74
CA HIS A 52 -1.10 -5.83 0.25
C HIS A 52 -1.80 -5.90 -1.12
N ALA A 53 -2.23 -7.08 -1.56
CA ALA A 53 -2.95 -7.24 -2.81
C ALA A 53 -4.18 -6.31 -2.91
N GLY A 54 -4.32 -5.60 -4.03
CA GLY A 54 -5.42 -4.65 -4.26
C GLY A 54 -5.28 -3.30 -3.56
N LYS A 55 -4.11 -3.01 -2.95
CA LYS A 55 -3.78 -1.69 -2.38
C LYS A 55 -2.78 -0.97 -3.28
N SER A 56 -2.86 0.37 -3.29
CA SER A 56 -1.83 1.21 -3.89
C SER A 56 -0.69 1.42 -2.89
N TYR A 57 0.54 1.22 -3.33
CA TYR A 57 1.74 1.38 -2.51
C TYR A 57 2.95 1.78 -3.38
N ILE A 58 3.99 2.31 -2.74
CA ILE A 58 5.31 2.53 -3.34
C ILE A 58 6.18 1.33 -2.98
N PRO A 59 6.65 0.53 -3.95
CA PRO A 59 7.55 -0.58 -3.65
C PRO A 59 8.97 -0.07 -3.35
N GLU A 60 9.55 -0.55 -2.27
CA GLU A 60 10.94 -0.33 -1.89
C GLU A 60 11.68 -1.67 -1.92
N LEU A 61 12.60 -1.82 -2.86
CA LEU A 61 13.25 -3.10 -3.14
C LEU A 61 14.66 -3.13 -2.53
N THR A 62 14.95 -4.14 -1.72
CA THR A 62 16.28 -4.39 -1.17
C THR A 62 16.82 -5.73 -1.65
N HIS A 63 17.98 -5.73 -2.29
CA HIS A 63 18.69 -6.96 -2.64
C HIS A 63 19.54 -7.44 -1.46
N PHE A 64 19.49 -8.73 -1.19
CA PHE A 64 20.27 -9.40 -0.15
C PHE A 64 21.18 -10.44 -0.78
N GLU A 65 22.43 -10.48 -0.32
CA GLU A 65 23.42 -11.48 -0.79
C GLU A 65 23.07 -12.92 -0.41
N GLY A 66 22.14 -13.14 0.53
CA GLY A 66 21.77 -14.48 0.97
C GLY A 66 20.46 -14.53 1.74
N THR A 67 19.89 -15.73 1.81
CA THR A 67 18.61 -15.97 2.48
C THR A 67 18.68 -15.67 3.98
N SER A 68 19.81 -15.98 4.64
CA SER A 68 19.96 -15.77 6.08
C SER A 68 19.83 -14.30 6.48
N THR A 69 20.39 -13.37 5.70
CA THR A 69 20.29 -11.94 5.98
C THR A 69 18.90 -11.39 5.67
N ALA A 70 18.28 -11.84 4.56
CA ALA A 70 16.90 -11.49 4.23
C ALA A 70 15.90 -11.94 5.31
N MET A 71 16.06 -13.16 5.84
CA MET A 71 15.19 -13.68 6.91
C MET A 71 15.38 -12.97 8.25
N GLN A 72 16.59 -12.49 8.55
CA GLN A 72 16.81 -11.65 9.72
C GLN A 72 16.07 -10.31 9.58
N ALA A 73 16.17 -9.64 8.43
CA ALA A 73 15.47 -8.39 8.16
C ALA A 73 13.93 -8.56 8.20
N LEU A 74 13.41 -9.69 7.72
CA LEU A 74 11.99 -10.01 7.84
C LEU A 74 11.58 -10.22 9.31
N ALA A 75 12.38 -10.96 10.10
CA ALA A 75 12.11 -11.21 11.50
C ALA A 75 12.19 -9.95 12.38
N THR A 76 13.01 -8.96 12.01
CA THR A 76 13.12 -7.67 12.71
C THR A 76 12.07 -6.64 12.28
N GLY A 77 11.28 -6.94 11.23
CA GLY A 77 10.28 -6.03 10.67
C GLY A 77 10.85 -4.96 9.71
N GLU A 78 12.12 -5.08 9.34
CA GLU A 78 12.73 -4.25 8.30
C GLU A 78 12.12 -4.51 6.93
N LEU A 79 11.64 -5.73 6.67
CA LEU A 79 10.87 -6.09 5.48
C LEU A 79 9.40 -6.38 5.82
N ASP A 80 8.53 -6.14 4.85
CA ASP A 80 7.12 -6.56 4.91
C ASP A 80 6.92 -7.92 4.21
N THR A 81 7.77 -8.24 3.22
CA THR A 81 7.71 -9.49 2.45
C THR A 81 9.04 -9.89 1.83
#